data_AF-A0A9D8W3T0-F1
#
_entry.id   AF-A0A9D8W3T0-F1
#
_cell.length_a   1.000
_cell.length_b   1.000
_cell.length_c   1.000
_cell.angle_alpha   90.00
_cell.angle_beta   90.00
_cell.angle_gamma   90.00
#
_symmetry.space_group_name_H-M   'P 1'
#
loop_
_entity.id
_entity.type
_entity.pdbx_description
1 polymer ?
#
loop_
_entity_poly.entity_id
_entity_poly.type
_entity_poly.pdbx_seq_one_letter_code
_entity_poly.pdbx_strand_id
1 'polypeptide(L)'
;MALMSTKLSGVAASFKGGRRYVHATDLIVWLDAFAADLGDASVVKKVEFHQQLSTIGKLEVAQPLSAEEKKAASVTGILANQSGIRRFAIFPTDNVIADHDRDYAEEKAWDNCKIDPKGEWISLRPVDSLTTAENLSSAMKRLCTQAMPARKRWWFVRLAKDGPLPSTAGTITLKDPRITAGRFVSSKILIDDEEIGRIDFLGHE
;
A
#
# COMPACT_ATOMS: atom_id res chain seq x y z
N MET A 1 -20.27 -11.27 30.59
CA MET A 1 -20.64 -10.86 29.22
C MET A 1 -19.47 -11.26 28.32
N ALA A 2 -19.60 -12.37 27.58
CA ALA A 2 -18.51 -12.92 26.79
C ALA A 2 -18.29 -12.03 25.56
N LEU A 3 -17.10 -11.43 25.46
CA LEU A 3 -16.67 -10.69 24.28
C LEU A 3 -16.46 -11.69 23.15
N MET A 4 -17.38 -11.71 22.19
CA MET A 4 -17.19 -12.45 20.95
C MET A 4 -16.03 -11.80 20.19
N SER A 5 -14.86 -12.42 20.30
CA SER A 5 -13.78 -12.29 19.32
C SER A 5 -14.34 -12.79 17.99
N THR A 6 -14.79 -11.87 17.14
CA THR A 6 -15.06 -12.20 15.75
C THR A 6 -13.73 -12.45 15.08
N LYS A 7 -13.19 -13.67 15.19
CA LYS A 7 -12.21 -14.16 14.22
C LYS A 7 -12.91 -14.06 12.87
N LEU A 8 -12.46 -13.13 12.03
CA LEU A 8 -12.78 -13.10 10.60
C LEU A 8 -12.17 -14.36 9.98
N SER A 9 -12.89 -15.46 10.18
CA SER A 9 -12.61 -16.77 9.61
C SER A 9 -13.12 -16.72 8.17
N GLY A 10 -12.20 -16.54 7.23
CA GLY A 10 -12.53 -16.63 5.81
C GLY A 10 -11.61 -15.90 4.86
N VAL A 11 -10.91 -14.85 5.32
CA VAL A 11 -9.95 -14.09 4.47
C VAL A 11 -8.61 -14.04 5.17
N ALA A 12 -8.04 -15.21 5.46
CA ALA A 12 -6.69 -15.33 5.99
C ALA A 12 -5.68 -14.79 4.96
N ALA A 13 -5.41 -13.49 5.04
CA ALA A 13 -4.08 -12.89 5.12
C ALA A 13 -2.93 -13.62 4.37
N SER A 14 -3.08 -13.84 3.07
CA SER A 14 -1.96 -14.26 2.22
C SER A 14 -1.44 -13.03 1.45
N PHE A 15 -0.39 -12.42 1.98
CA PHE A 15 0.38 -11.34 1.34
C PHE A 15 1.19 -11.92 0.16
N LYS A 16 1.30 -11.20 -0.96
CA LYS A 16 1.95 -11.72 -2.18
C LYS A 16 3.49 -11.70 -2.04
N GLY A 17 4.19 -12.68 -2.60
CA GLY A 17 5.66 -12.71 -2.71
C GLY A 17 6.32 -13.61 -1.68
N GLY A 18 7.47 -14.22 -2.01
CA GLY A 18 8.44 -14.81 -1.06
C GLY A 18 9.07 -13.77 -0.10
N ARG A 19 8.32 -12.71 0.20
CA ARG A 19 8.70 -11.58 1.02
C ARG A 19 8.46 -11.96 2.48
N ARG A 20 9.49 -11.76 3.30
CA ARG A 20 9.42 -11.92 4.76
C ARG A 20 8.82 -10.69 5.47
N TYR A 21 7.96 -9.92 4.78
CA TYR A 21 7.40 -8.67 5.29
C TYR A 21 6.08 -8.33 4.60
N VAL A 22 5.23 -7.55 5.28
CA VAL A 22 3.96 -7.04 4.73
C VAL A 22 4.24 -5.84 3.82
N HIS A 23 3.80 -5.89 2.56
CA HIS A 23 3.95 -4.76 1.64
C HIS A 23 2.78 -3.77 1.78
N ALA A 24 3.07 -2.47 1.66
CA ALA A 24 2.08 -1.41 1.83
C ALA A 24 0.86 -1.54 0.90
N THR A 25 1.07 -2.04 -0.33
CA THR A 25 -0.02 -2.24 -1.30
C THR A 25 -1.01 -3.31 -0.88
N ASP A 26 -0.56 -4.34 -0.16
CA ASP A 26 -1.44 -5.39 0.33
C ASP A 26 -2.35 -4.86 1.45
N LEU A 27 -1.82 -3.97 2.30
CA LEU A 27 -2.58 -3.32 3.36
C LEU A 27 -3.68 -2.40 2.80
N ILE A 28 -3.46 -1.76 1.66
CA ILE A 28 -4.46 -0.89 1.03
C ILE A 28 -5.70 -1.68 0.60
N VAL A 29 -5.50 -2.81 -0.09
CA VAL A 29 -6.60 -3.68 -0.53
C VAL A 29 -7.40 -4.18 0.67
N TRP A 30 -6.71 -4.59 1.74
CA TRP A 30 -7.35 -5.02 2.96
C TRP A 30 -8.10 -3.89 3.68
N LEU A 31 -7.51 -2.69 3.78
CA LEU A 31 -8.14 -1.53 4.41
C LEU A 31 -9.41 -1.11 3.66
N ASP A 32 -9.40 -1.14 2.32
CA ASP A 32 -10.58 -0.85 1.51
C ASP A 32 -11.69 -1.90 1.77
N ALA A 33 -11.36 -3.19 1.86
CA ALA A 33 -12.33 -4.24 2.21
C ALA A 33 -12.90 -4.08 3.64
N PHE A 34 -12.02 -3.81 4.61
CA PHE A 34 -12.42 -3.60 6.01
C PHE A 34 -13.27 -2.34 6.20
N ALA A 35 -13.04 -1.30 5.37
CA ALA A 35 -13.86 -0.09 5.37
C ALA A 35 -15.27 -0.34 4.84
N ALA A 36 -15.45 -1.23 3.85
CA ALA A 36 -16.77 -1.62 3.36
C ALA A 36 -17.62 -2.31 4.43
N ASP A 37 -17.00 -3.12 5.30
CA ASP A 37 -17.65 -3.79 6.44
C ASP A 37 -18.06 -2.82 7.58
N LEU A 38 -17.73 -1.53 7.48
CA LEU A 38 -18.22 -0.51 8.42
C LEU A 38 -19.68 -0.11 8.19
N GLY A 39 -20.31 -0.53 7.10
CA GLY A 39 -21.72 -0.26 6.81
C GLY A 39 -22.01 1.09 6.16
N ASP A 40 -20.98 1.89 5.92
CA ASP A 40 -21.02 3.06 5.05
C ASP A 40 -20.28 2.69 3.76
N ALA A 41 -20.68 3.21 2.60
CA ALA A 41 -19.88 3.16 1.36
C ALA A 41 -18.58 4.01 1.48
N SER A 42 -17.89 3.86 2.62
CA SER A 42 -16.72 4.58 3.04
C SER A 42 -15.53 4.04 2.26
N VAL A 43 -15.03 4.87 1.36
CA VAL A 43 -13.80 4.63 0.63
C VAL A 43 -12.63 5.09 1.51
N VAL A 44 -11.56 4.30 1.59
CA VAL A 44 -10.32 4.76 2.23
C VAL A 44 -9.75 5.92 1.41
N LYS A 45 -9.84 7.15 1.93
CA LYS A 45 -9.31 8.34 1.23
C LYS A 45 -7.82 8.55 1.42
N LYS A 46 -7.25 7.97 2.48
CA LYS A 46 -5.86 8.22 2.86
C LYS A 46 -5.30 7.04 3.64
N VAL A 47 -4.12 6.59 3.24
CA VAL A 47 -3.29 5.63 3.98
C VAL A 47 -1.93 6.24 4.21
N GLU A 48 -1.48 6.31 5.46
CA GLU A 48 -0.17 6.85 5.86
C GLU A 48 0.62 5.83 6.67
N PHE A 49 1.88 5.62 6.29
CA PHE A 49 2.82 4.76 6.98
C PHE A 49 3.88 5.63 7.66
N HIS A 50 3.88 5.61 8.99
CA HIS A 50 4.80 6.41 9.81
C HIS A 50 6.05 5.64 10.26
N GLN A 51 6.06 4.32 10.08
CA GLN A 51 7.14 3.43 10.49
C GLN A 51 7.34 2.33 9.44
N GLN A 52 8.59 1.89 9.28
CA GLN A 52 8.92 0.77 8.41
C GLN A 52 8.47 -0.55 9.07
N LEU A 53 7.82 -1.40 8.29
CA LEU A 53 7.56 -2.78 8.65
C LEU A 53 8.73 -3.67 8.19
N SER A 54 9.49 -4.20 9.14
CA SER A 54 10.65 -5.07 8.88
C SER A 54 10.43 -6.54 9.26
N THR A 55 9.26 -6.89 9.82
CA THR A 55 8.95 -8.23 10.35
C THR A 55 7.90 -8.97 9.53
N ILE A 56 8.02 -10.31 9.51
CA ILE A 56 6.98 -11.23 8.99
C ILE A 56 5.75 -11.04 9.87
N GLY A 57 4.62 -10.72 9.26
CA GLY A 57 3.40 -10.39 10.00
C GLY A 57 2.17 -11.00 9.38
N LYS A 58 1.28 -11.49 10.25
CA LYS A 58 -0.09 -11.78 9.89
C LYS A 58 -0.94 -10.63 10.42
N LEU A 59 -1.80 -10.10 9.55
CA LEU A 59 -2.78 -9.12 9.95
C LEU A 59 -3.89 -9.82 10.74
N GLU A 60 -3.86 -9.66 12.06
CA GLU A 60 -4.95 -10.10 12.95
C GLU A 60 -5.60 -8.88 13.57
N VAL A 61 -6.86 -8.65 13.21
CA VAL A 61 -7.62 -7.50 13.68
C VAL A 61 -8.33 -7.85 14.96
N ALA A 62 -7.86 -7.28 16.07
CA ALA A 62 -8.49 -7.44 17.37
C ALA A 62 -8.79 -6.08 18.01
N GLN A 63 -10.02 -5.96 18.51
CA GLN A 63 -10.45 -4.95 19.48
C GLN A 63 -11.43 -5.60 20.45
N PRO A 64 -11.34 -5.30 21.76
CA PRO A 64 -10.28 -4.53 22.42
C PRO A 64 -8.98 -5.36 22.60
N LEU A 65 -7.82 -4.70 22.51
CA LEU A 65 -6.51 -5.30 22.78
C LEU A 65 -6.12 -5.11 24.26
N SER A 66 -5.69 -6.18 24.92
CA SER A 66 -4.98 -6.18 26.20
C SER A 66 -3.66 -5.40 26.13
N ALA A 67 -3.07 -5.10 27.29
CA ALA A 67 -1.78 -4.40 27.35
C ALA A 67 -0.64 -5.25 26.75
N GLU A 68 -0.71 -6.56 26.94
CA GLU A 68 0.20 -7.56 26.37
C GLU A 68 0.06 -7.61 24.85
N GLU A 69 -1.17 -7.67 24.32
CA GLU A 69 -1.41 -7.66 22.87
C GLU A 69 -0.93 -6.36 22.21
N LYS A 70 -1.09 -5.20 22.88
CA LYS A 70 -0.54 -3.94 22.38
C LYS A 70 0.99 -3.94 22.29
N LYS A 71 1.68 -4.61 23.22
CA LYS A 71 3.14 -4.76 23.19
C LYS A 71 3.59 -5.75 22.13
N ALA A 72 2.79 -6.76 21.84
CA ALA A 72 3.08 -7.79 20.83
C ALA A 72 2.76 -7.32 19.40
N ALA A 73 1.89 -6.33 19.23
CA ALA A 73 1.55 -5.79 17.91
C ALA A 73 2.77 -5.11 17.26
N SER A 74 3.07 -5.51 16.02
CA SER A 74 4.08 -4.84 15.18
C SER A 74 3.56 -3.50 14.63
N VAL A 75 2.24 -3.38 14.44
CA VAL A 75 1.59 -2.13 14.01
C VAL A 75 0.27 -1.98 14.75
N THR A 76 -0.07 -0.75 15.08
CA THR A 76 -1.45 -0.37 15.41
C THR A 76 -1.91 0.69 14.42
N GLY A 77 -3.20 0.65 14.09
CA GLY A 77 -3.78 1.55 13.11
C GLY A 77 -5.18 1.99 13.50
N ILE A 78 -5.61 3.08 12.88
CA ILE A 78 -6.90 3.71 13.12
C ILE A 78 -7.59 3.87 11.76
N LEU A 79 -8.80 3.33 11.65
CA LEU A 79 -9.75 3.65 10.59
C LEU A 79 -10.81 4.58 11.21
N ALA A 80 -10.90 5.79 10.69
CA ALA A 80 -11.82 6.82 11.20
C ALA A 80 -12.71 7.34 10.07
N ASN A 81 -13.99 7.51 10.36
CA ASN A 81 -14.94 8.25 9.53
C ASN A 81 -15.75 9.23 10.41
N GLN A 82 -16.74 9.91 9.84
CA GLN A 82 -17.61 10.82 10.60
C GLN A 82 -18.45 10.07 11.65
N SER A 83 -18.75 8.79 11.41
CA SER A 83 -19.56 7.90 12.26
C SER A 83 -18.77 7.30 13.43
N GLY A 84 -17.45 7.33 13.41
CA GLY A 84 -16.62 6.88 14.52
C GLY A 84 -15.22 6.40 14.15
N ILE A 85 -14.58 5.74 15.11
CA ILE A 85 -13.22 5.23 15.02
C ILE A 85 -13.22 3.71 15.28
N ARG A 86 -12.71 2.93 14.32
CA ARG A 86 -12.29 1.54 14.54
C ARG A 86 -10.77 1.47 14.57
N ARG A 87 -10.22 0.71 15.51
CA ARG A 87 -8.78 0.48 15.58
C ARG A 87 -8.48 -0.95 15.15
N PHE A 88 -7.29 -1.16 14.64
CA PHE A 88 -6.78 -2.48 14.26
C PHE A 88 -5.31 -2.62 14.69
N ALA A 89 -4.82 -3.85 14.71
CA ALA A 89 -3.42 -4.15 14.92
C ALA A 89 -2.93 -5.19 13.91
N ILE A 90 -1.61 -5.27 13.74
CA ILE A 90 -0.91 -6.26 12.94
C ILE A 90 0.08 -6.94 13.86
N PHE A 91 0.08 -8.28 13.88
CA PHE A 91 0.95 -9.06 14.77
C PHE A 91 2.04 -9.77 13.96
N PRO A 92 3.23 -9.95 14.54
CA PRO A 92 4.27 -10.76 13.92
C PRO A 92 3.82 -12.23 13.83
N THR A 93 4.29 -12.95 12.82
CA THR A 93 4.03 -14.39 12.68
C THR A 93 5.28 -15.10 12.15
N ASP A 94 5.46 -16.36 12.57
CA ASP A 94 6.52 -17.22 12.05
C ASP A 94 6.05 -18.07 10.84
N ASN A 95 4.80 -17.89 10.41
CA ASN A 95 4.26 -18.59 9.24
C ASN A 95 4.94 -18.08 7.96
N VAL A 96 5.72 -18.95 7.32
CA VAL A 96 6.37 -18.68 6.03
C VAL A 96 5.34 -18.84 4.91
N ILE A 97 5.15 -17.80 4.10
CA ILE A 97 4.33 -17.86 2.88
C ILE A 97 5.13 -18.63 1.83
N ALA A 98 4.50 -19.60 1.14
CA ALA A 98 5.18 -20.46 0.19
C ALA A 98 5.70 -19.66 -1.02
N ASP A 99 6.95 -19.90 -1.42
CA ASP A 99 7.65 -19.13 -2.48
C ASP A 99 6.94 -19.16 -3.85
N HIS A 100 6.19 -20.23 -4.15
CA HIS A 100 5.45 -20.38 -5.41
C HIS A 100 4.12 -19.62 -5.45
N ASP A 101 3.62 -19.16 -4.30
CA ASP A 101 2.36 -18.44 -4.17
C ASP A 101 2.52 -16.92 -4.39
N ARG A 102 3.24 -16.55 -5.48
CA ARG A 102 3.17 -15.28 -6.24
C ARG A 102 4.39 -14.38 -6.12
N ASP A 103 5.32 -14.49 -7.08
CA ASP A 103 6.36 -13.50 -7.39
C ASP A 103 5.76 -12.10 -7.65
N TYR A 104 5.94 -11.14 -6.73
CA TYR A 104 5.78 -9.73 -7.03
C TYR A 104 7.12 -9.16 -7.49
N ALA A 105 7.44 -9.39 -8.76
CA ALA A 105 8.60 -8.80 -9.41
C ALA A 105 8.21 -7.41 -9.94
N GLU A 106 8.50 -6.38 -9.14
CA GLU A 106 8.24 -4.96 -9.45
C GLU A 106 8.82 -4.57 -10.81
N GLU A 107 9.97 -5.16 -11.15
CA GLU A 107 10.69 -4.96 -12.40
C GLU A 107 9.87 -5.42 -13.62
N LYS A 108 8.97 -6.42 -13.49
CA LYS A 108 8.11 -6.86 -14.60
C LYS A 108 7.14 -5.76 -15.05
N ALA A 109 6.75 -4.85 -14.14
CA ALA A 109 5.92 -3.71 -14.51
C ALA A 109 6.74 -2.62 -15.22
N TRP A 110 8.06 -2.56 -15.00
CA TRP A 110 8.90 -1.49 -15.55
C TRP A 110 9.07 -1.59 -17.06
N ASP A 111 8.98 -2.79 -17.63
CA ASP A 111 9.01 -2.99 -19.08
C ASP A 111 7.81 -2.35 -19.79
N ASN A 112 6.71 -2.12 -19.07
CA ASN A 112 5.51 -1.45 -19.58
C ASN A 112 5.49 0.07 -19.30
N CYS A 113 6.59 0.62 -18.77
CA CYS A 113 6.70 2.03 -18.46
C CYS A 113 7.26 2.83 -19.65
N LYS A 114 6.62 3.97 -19.93
CA LYS A 114 7.21 5.07 -20.68
C LYS A 114 7.53 6.19 -19.70
N ILE A 115 8.80 6.57 -19.60
CA ILE A 115 9.25 7.62 -18.67
C ILE A 115 9.79 8.82 -19.45
N ASP A 116 9.49 10.00 -18.93
CA ASP A 116 10.12 11.22 -19.41
C ASP A 116 11.62 11.22 -19.12
N PRO A 117 12.50 11.57 -20.08
CA PRO A 117 13.94 11.62 -19.83
C PRO A 117 14.35 12.55 -18.70
N LYS A 118 13.59 13.63 -18.44
CA LYS A 118 13.85 14.56 -17.32
C LYS A 118 13.23 14.08 -16.00
N GLY A 119 12.49 12.97 -16.02
CA GLY A 119 11.80 12.42 -14.85
C GLY A 119 10.59 13.24 -14.42
N GLU A 120 9.98 14.03 -15.31
CA GLU A 120 8.79 14.84 -14.98
C GLU A 120 7.49 14.01 -14.93
N TRP A 121 7.47 12.86 -15.59
CA TRP A 121 6.33 11.93 -15.56
C TRP A 121 6.74 10.50 -15.92
N ILE A 122 5.89 9.55 -15.55
CA ILE A 122 5.92 8.16 -16.03
C ILE A 122 4.49 7.71 -16.35
N SER A 123 4.33 7.00 -17.46
CA SER A 123 3.09 6.34 -17.87
C SER A 123 3.34 4.84 -17.89
N LEU A 124 2.40 4.07 -17.37
CA LEU A 124 2.45 2.62 -17.29
C LEU A 124 1.19 2.06 -17.95
N ARG A 125 1.37 1.08 -18.85
CA ARG A 125 0.28 0.16 -19.22
C ARG A 125 0.19 -0.94 -18.15
N PRO A 126 -0.92 -1.06 -17.41
CA PRO A 126 -1.00 -2.00 -16.28
C PRO A 126 -0.71 -3.43 -16.69
N VAL A 127 -0.08 -4.18 -15.77
CA VAL A 127 0.11 -5.62 -15.89
C VAL A 127 -1.06 -6.33 -15.23
N ASP A 128 -1.77 -7.18 -15.96
CA ASP A 128 -3.02 -7.82 -15.51
C ASP A 128 -2.86 -8.70 -14.26
N SER A 129 -1.66 -9.26 -14.02
CA SER A 129 -1.37 -10.06 -12.82
C SER A 129 -1.16 -9.22 -11.55
N LEU A 130 -1.10 -7.89 -11.69
CA LEU A 130 -0.89 -6.93 -10.60
C LEU A 130 -2.17 -6.12 -10.38
N THR A 131 -2.46 -5.82 -9.11
CA THR A 131 -3.51 -4.86 -8.73
C THR A 131 -3.13 -3.43 -9.14
N THR A 132 -4.11 -2.54 -9.20
CA THR A 132 -3.87 -1.11 -9.47
C THR A 132 -2.89 -0.48 -8.48
N ALA A 133 -2.99 -0.83 -7.18
CA ALA A 133 -2.07 -0.34 -6.15
C ALA A 133 -0.63 -0.82 -6.37
N GLU A 134 -0.46 -2.08 -6.78
CA GLU A 134 0.84 -2.67 -7.13
C GLU A 134 1.45 -2.00 -8.36
N ASN A 135 0.68 -1.85 -9.43
CA ASN A 135 1.10 -1.11 -10.63
C ASN A 135 1.51 0.33 -10.30
N LEU A 136 0.72 1.05 -9.50
CA LEU A 136 1.02 2.41 -9.02
C LEU A 136 2.34 2.47 -8.25
N SER A 137 2.52 1.55 -7.29
CA SER A 137 3.74 1.47 -6.49
C SER A 137 4.97 1.20 -7.36
N SER A 138 4.87 0.28 -8.31
CA SER A 138 5.96 -0.05 -9.23
C SER A 138 6.33 1.13 -10.14
N ALA A 139 5.33 1.80 -10.74
CA ALA A 139 5.55 3.00 -11.55
C ALA A 139 6.21 4.12 -10.74
N MET A 140 5.75 4.34 -9.49
CA MET A 140 6.31 5.38 -8.63
C MET A 140 7.77 5.09 -8.25
N LYS A 141 8.10 3.85 -7.89
CA LYS A 141 9.50 3.45 -7.63
C LYS A 141 10.39 3.69 -8.84
N ARG A 142 9.91 3.38 -10.04
CA ARG A 142 10.65 3.62 -11.28
C ARG A 142 10.87 5.11 -11.52
N LEU A 143 9.83 5.93 -11.35
CA LEU A 143 9.92 7.39 -11.45
C LEU A 143 10.93 7.96 -10.45
N CYS A 144 10.86 7.55 -9.18
CA CYS A 144 11.78 8.00 -8.14
C CYS A 144 13.23 7.60 -8.45
N THR A 145 13.46 6.40 -8.98
CA THR A 145 14.80 5.91 -9.35
C THR A 145 15.40 6.74 -10.50
N GLN A 146 14.59 7.16 -11.46
CA GLN A 146 15.03 8.06 -12.54
C GLN A 146 15.28 9.48 -12.03
N ALA A 147 14.35 10.03 -11.25
CA ALA A 147 14.42 11.40 -10.75
C ALA A 147 15.54 11.58 -9.70
N MET A 148 15.90 10.52 -8.98
CA MET A 148 16.90 10.54 -7.91
C MET A 148 17.77 9.27 -7.92
N PRO A 149 18.67 9.09 -8.90
CA PRO A 149 19.47 7.86 -9.06
C PRO A 149 20.42 7.55 -7.89
N ALA A 150 20.76 8.56 -7.08
CA ALA A 150 21.61 8.38 -5.91
C ALA A 150 20.93 7.60 -4.76
N ARG A 151 19.59 7.47 -4.76
CA ARG A 151 18.84 6.72 -3.76
C ARG A 151 18.63 5.28 -4.24
N LYS A 152 18.99 4.31 -3.40
CA LYS A 152 18.93 2.88 -3.76
C LYS A 152 17.63 2.20 -3.36
N ARG A 153 16.92 2.76 -2.37
CA ARG A 153 15.71 2.16 -1.81
C ARG A 153 14.61 3.18 -1.70
N TRP A 154 13.39 2.75 -2.01
CA TRP A 154 12.20 3.60 -2.07
C TRP A 154 11.08 2.97 -1.24
N TRP A 155 10.63 3.70 -0.23
CA TRP A 155 9.58 3.25 0.66
C TRP A 155 8.28 3.96 0.36
N PHE A 156 7.21 3.19 0.18
CA PHE A 156 5.87 3.72 0.09
C PHE A 156 5.50 4.38 1.43
N VAL A 157 5.14 5.66 1.42
CA VAL A 157 4.77 6.41 2.63
C VAL A 157 3.29 6.69 2.69
N ARG A 158 2.70 7.14 1.57
CA ARG A 158 1.32 7.60 1.56
C ARG A 158 0.65 7.39 0.22
N LEU A 159 -0.63 7.06 0.28
CA LEU A 159 -1.57 7.22 -0.82
C LEU A 159 -2.76 8.02 -0.33
N ALA A 160 -3.01 9.15 -0.98
CA ALA A 160 -4.22 9.95 -0.82
C ALA A 160 -5.02 9.84 -2.11
N LYS A 161 -6.30 9.49 -2.02
CA LYS A 161 -7.19 9.27 -3.17
C LYS A 161 -8.57 9.85 -2.91
N ASP A 162 -9.18 10.39 -3.96
CA ASP A 162 -10.51 11.02 -3.88
C ASP A 162 -11.63 9.97 -3.92
N GLY A 163 -11.36 8.82 -4.53
CA GLY A 163 -12.26 7.67 -4.68
C GLY A 163 -11.54 6.32 -4.56
N PRO A 164 -12.25 5.18 -4.75
CA PRO A 164 -11.64 3.86 -4.71
C PRO A 164 -10.68 3.70 -5.89
N LEU A 165 -9.62 2.91 -5.72
CA LEU A 165 -8.80 2.54 -6.87
C LEU A 165 -9.65 1.63 -7.77
N PRO A 166 -9.68 1.84 -9.09
CA PRO A 166 -10.43 0.99 -9.98
C PRO A 166 -9.78 -0.41 -10.02
N SER A 167 -10.61 -1.44 -10.21
CA SER A 167 -10.13 -2.83 -10.31
C SER A 167 -9.34 -3.09 -11.58
N THR A 168 -9.54 -2.26 -12.61
CA THR A 168 -8.84 -2.28 -13.89
C THR A 168 -8.50 -0.85 -14.29
N ALA A 169 -7.46 -0.66 -15.08
CA ALA A 169 -7.07 0.64 -15.62
C ALA A 169 -6.51 0.43 -17.03
N GLY A 170 -6.79 1.35 -17.96
CA GLY A 170 -6.14 1.34 -19.27
C GLY A 170 -4.71 1.86 -19.20
N THR A 171 -4.53 3.00 -18.53
CA THR A 171 -3.24 3.65 -18.31
C THR A 171 -3.15 4.22 -16.91
N ILE A 172 -1.99 4.06 -16.28
CA ILE A 172 -1.63 4.72 -15.01
C ILE A 172 -0.53 5.72 -15.30
N THR A 173 -0.74 7.00 -14.96
CA THR A 173 0.28 8.04 -15.13
C THR A 173 0.59 8.72 -13.81
N LEU A 174 1.88 8.89 -13.53
CA LEU A 174 2.36 9.69 -12.42
C LEU A 174 3.05 10.92 -12.98
N LYS A 175 2.62 12.11 -12.52
CA LYS A 175 3.11 13.40 -13.05
C LYS A 175 3.54 14.35 -11.94
N ASP A 176 4.33 15.34 -12.33
CA ASP A 176 4.77 16.47 -11.50
C ASP A 176 5.38 16.02 -10.16
N PRO A 177 6.45 15.18 -10.18
CA PRO A 177 7.10 14.75 -8.96
C PRO A 177 7.67 15.97 -8.22
N ARG A 178 7.20 16.18 -7.00
CA ARG A 178 7.73 17.18 -6.09
C ARG A 178 8.71 16.49 -5.16
N ILE A 179 9.96 16.95 -5.19
CA ILE A 179 11.03 16.45 -4.33
C ILE A 179 11.20 17.41 -3.16
N THR A 180 11.00 16.91 -1.94
CA THR A 180 11.17 17.67 -0.70
C THR A 180 12.30 17.08 0.12
N ALA A 181 13.12 17.94 0.71
CA ALA A 181 14.25 17.56 1.57
C ALA A 181 15.21 16.54 0.93
N GLY A 182 15.31 16.51 -0.41
CA GLY A 182 16.21 15.62 -1.15
C GLY A 182 15.99 14.11 -0.90
N ARG A 183 14.78 13.71 -0.48
CA ARG A 183 14.44 12.29 -0.26
C ARG A 183 12.96 11.97 -0.35
N PHE A 184 12.07 12.92 -0.10
CA PHE A 184 10.64 12.68 -0.18
C PHE A 184 10.13 13.05 -1.57
N VAL A 185 9.44 12.12 -2.24
CA VAL A 185 8.92 12.33 -3.61
C VAL A 185 7.42 12.15 -3.58
N SER A 186 6.69 13.17 -4.03
CA SER A 186 5.23 13.17 -4.13
C SER A 186 4.81 13.39 -5.56
N SER A 187 3.96 12.53 -6.10
CA SER A 187 3.47 12.66 -7.49
C SER A 187 1.95 12.60 -7.54
N LYS A 188 1.37 13.30 -8.52
CA LYS A 188 -0.04 13.18 -8.86
C LYS A 188 -0.30 11.83 -9.52
N ILE A 189 -1.45 11.24 -9.24
CA ILE A 189 -1.90 10.00 -9.86
C ILE A 189 -3.01 10.32 -10.84
N LEU A 190 -2.81 9.93 -12.09
CA LEU A 190 -3.84 9.93 -13.11
C LEU A 190 -4.13 8.48 -13.53
N ILE A 191 -5.40 8.10 -13.58
CA ILE A 191 -5.84 6.85 -14.18
C ILE A 191 -6.74 7.19 -15.36
N ASP A 192 -6.41 6.67 -16.54
CA ASP A 192 -7.14 6.97 -17.77
C ASP A 192 -7.37 8.48 -17.98
N ASP A 193 -6.30 9.25 -17.72
CA ASP A 193 -6.21 10.72 -17.77
C ASP A 193 -7.03 11.50 -16.71
N GLU A 194 -7.70 10.83 -15.78
CA GLU A 194 -8.38 11.46 -14.65
C GLU A 194 -7.48 11.52 -13.40
N GLU A 195 -7.29 12.70 -12.81
CA GLU A 195 -6.56 12.85 -11.55
C GLU A 195 -7.37 12.25 -10.39
N ILE A 196 -6.85 11.21 -9.74
CA ILE A 196 -7.53 10.50 -8.66
C ILE A 196 -6.90 10.70 -7.28
N GLY A 197 -5.75 11.40 -7.23
CA GLY A 197 -5.05 11.68 -5.97
C GLY A 197 -3.53 11.77 -6.09
N ARG A 198 -2.83 11.37 -5.04
CA ARG A 198 -1.37 11.49 -4.89
C ARG A 198 -0.74 10.29 -4.20
N ILE A 199 0.46 9.94 -4.64
CA ILE A 199 1.29 8.89 -4.04
C ILE A 199 2.63 9.48 -3.61
N ASP A 200 3.10 9.06 -2.44
CA ASP A 200 4.32 9.56 -1.84
C ASP A 200 5.28 8.45 -1.43
N PHE A 201 6.56 8.70 -1.69
CA PHE A 201 7.66 7.80 -1.39
C PHE A 201 8.78 8.52 -0.65
N LEU A 202 9.50 7.76 0.18
CA LEU A 202 10.71 8.20 0.86
C LEU A 202 11.90 7.41 0.35
N GLY A 203 12.90 8.14 -0.17
CA GLY A 203 14.19 7.61 -0.58
C GLY A 203 15.08 7.35 0.62
N HIS A 204 15.67 6.17 0.64
CA HIS A 204 16.66 5.73 1.61
C HIS A 204 17.98 5.39 0.88
N GLU A 205 19.09 5.56 1.60
CA GLU A 205 20.44 5.21 1.13
C GLU A 205 20.65 3.70 1.00
#